data_AF-A0A7W5DEC6-F1
#
_entry.id   AF-A0A7W5DEC6-F1
#
_cell.length_a   1.000
_cell.length_b   1.000
_cell.length_c   1.000
_cell.angle_alpha   90.00
_cell.angle_beta   90.00
_cell.angle_gamma   90.00
#
_symmetry.space_group_name_H-M   'P 1'
#
loop_
_entity.id
_entity.type
_entity.pdbx_description
1 polymer ?
#
loop_
_entity_poly.entity_id
_entity_poly.type
_entity_poly.pdbx_seq_one_letter_code
_entity_poly.pdbx_strand_id
1 'polypeptide(L)'
;MLDRSRFDSETLAAMDDIARLLHIKTAVSEMNEAFKNAEGLDARRSKPSAKRVMKTARAAAEELLKEAFVRKSSRDFREIQRRHLRDLEAALESAALLSRQEYAAIPELSGKGILDLYVVRPLQEMTERWKVATRDKSPGK
;
A
#
# COMPACT_ATOMS: atom_id res chain seq x y z
N MET A 1 24.07 14.84 -5.59
CA MET A 1 23.01 14.69 -4.57
C MET A 1 21.73 15.23 -5.17
N LEU A 2 20.70 14.41 -5.36
CA LEU A 2 19.39 14.88 -5.83
C LEU A 2 18.69 15.57 -4.66
N ASP A 3 18.43 16.86 -4.78
CA ASP A 3 17.70 17.66 -3.79
C ASP A 3 16.20 17.67 -4.14
N ARG A 4 15.33 17.58 -3.13
CA ARG A 4 13.86 17.60 -3.27
C ARG A 4 13.37 18.90 -3.92
N SER A 5 14.15 20.00 -3.81
CA SER A 5 13.86 21.30 -4.44
C SER A 5 13.76 21.26 -5.97
N ARG A 6 14.25 20.19 -6.62
CA ARG A 6 14.24 20.04 -8.08
C ARG A 6 12.98 19.40 -8.64
N PHE A 7 12.06 18.96 -7.79
CA PHE A 7 10.83 18.29 -8.19
C PHE A 7 9.62 19.16 -7.82
N ASP A 8 8.62 19.19 -8.68
CA ASP A 8 7.34 19.81 -8.38
C ASP A 8 6.59 19.03 -7.27
N SER A 9 5.57 19.66 -6.69
CA SER A 9 4.82 19.09 -5.57
C SER A 9 4.11 17.78 -5.92
N GLU A 10 3.71 17.60 -7.18
CA GLU A 10 2.99 16.41 -7.62
C GLU A 10 3.95 15.23 -7.78
N THR A 11 5.12 15.48 -8.38
CA THR A 11 6.22 14.51 -8.47
C THR A 11 6.70 14.08 -7.07
N LEU A 12 6.85 15.03 -6.13
CA LEU A 12 7.21 14.71 -4.74
C LEU A 12 6.15 13.84 -4.05
N ALA A 13 4.87 14.18 -4.20
CA ALA A 13 3.79 13.37 -3.65
C ALA A 13 3.76 11.95 -4.23
N ALA A 14 4.03 11.82 -5.53
CA ALA A 14 4.14 10.51 -6.18
C ALA A 14 5.33 9.69 -5.66
N MET A 15 6.49 10.32 -5.45
CA MET A 15 7.67 9.66 -4.86
C MET A 15 7.37 9.14 -3.45
N ASP A 16 6.74 9.96 -2.61
CA ASP A 16 6.37 9.57 -1.24
C ASP A 16 5.36 8.40 -1.25
N ASP A 17 4.45 8.37 -2.24
CA ASP A 17 3.46 7.28 -2.41
C ASP A 17 4.11 5.99 -2.89
N ILE A 18 5.01 6.09 -3.88
CA ILE A 18 5.81 4.96 -4.36
C ILE A 18 6.62 4.37 -3.21
N ALA A 19 7.29 5.20 -2.41
CA ALA A 19 8.07 4.74 -1.27
C ALA A 19 7.22 3.98 -0.24
N ARG A 20 6.04 4.51 0.10
CA ARG A 20 5.09 3.84 1.02
C ARG A 20 4.59 2.50 0.46
N LEU A 21 4.21 2.45 -0.80
CA LEU A 21 3.74 1.23 -1.47
C LEU A 21 4.82 0.14 -1.50
N LEU A 22 6.06 0.53 -1.79
CA LEU A 22 7.20 -0.39 -1.79
C LEU A 22 7.50 -0.89 -0.37
N HIS A 23 7.44 -0.03 0.63
CA HIS A 23 7.63 -0.41 2.03
C HIS A 23 6.57 -1.41 2.50
N ILE A 24 5.29 -1.14 2.20
CA ILE A 24 4.17 -2.06 2.44
C ILE A 24 4.44 -3.43 1.83
N LYS A 25 4.83 -3.48 0.55
CA LYS A 25 5.13 -4.73 -0.14
C LYS A 25 6.26 -5.49 0.54
N THR A 26 7.34 -4.81 0.91
CA THR A 26 8.50 -5.44 1.55
C THR A 26 8.13 -6.00 2.93
N ALA A 27 7.45 -5.22 3.77
CA ALA A 27 7.00 -5.65 5.09
C ALA A 27 6.09 -6.90 5.01
N VAL A 28 5.13 -6.92 4.07
CA VAL A 28 4.29 -8.11 3.85
C VAL A 28 5.10 -9.29 3.36
N SER A 29 6.10 -9.09 2.49
CA SER A 29 6.95 -10.17 1.99
C SER A 29 7.76 -10.81 3.11
N GLU A 30 8.40 -10.01 3.96
CA GLU A 30 9.20 -10.48 5.10
C GLU A 30 8.33 -11.24 6.10
N MET A 31 7.17 -10.67 6.47
CA MET A 31 6.23 -11.32 7.37
C MET A 31 5.62 -12.60 6.79
N ASN A 32 5.35 -12.63 5.48
CA ASN A 32 4.83 -13.83 4.83
C ASN A 32 5.87 -14.96 4.81
N GLU A 33 7.17 -14.68 4.72
CA GLU A 33 8.21 -15.69 4.92
C GLU A 33 8.27 -16.15 6.38
N ALA A 34 8.17 -15.24 7.35
CA ALA A 34 8.11 -15.60 8.77
C ALA A 34 6.90 -16.51 9.07
N PHE A 35 5.72 -16.20 8.53
CA PHE A 35 4.50 -16.99 8.71
C PHE A 35 4.53 -18.37 8.06
N LYS A 36 5.33 -18.59 7.00
CA LYS A 36 5.50 -19.94 6.43
C LYS A 36 6.21 -20.88 7.40
N ASN A 37 7.05 -20.33 8.28
CA ASN A 37 7.91 -21.09 9.17
C ASN A 37 7.37 -21.15 10.62
N ALA A 38 6.30 -20.41 10.93
CA ALA A 38 5.71 -20.36 12.27
C ALA A 38 4.74 -21.54 12.49
N GLU A 39 5.00 -22.35 13.51
CA GLU A 39 4.06 -23.37 13.97
C GLU A 39 2.79 -22.69 14.52
N GLY A 40 1.61 -23.13 14.06
CA GLY A 40 0.31 -22.56 14.48
C GLY A 40 -0.28 -21.51 13.54
N LEU A 41 0.45 -21.03 12.54
CA LEU A 41 -0.09 -20.16 11.48
C LEU A 41 -0.59 -20.98 10.29
N ASP A 42 -1.89 -20.84 9.96
CA ASP A 42 -2.45 -21.45 8.75
C ASP A 42 -1.96 -20.71 7.50
N ALA A 43 -0.80 -21.15 7.00
CA ALA A 43 -0.18 -20.63 5.78
C ALA A 43 -1.08 -20.74 4.54
N ARG A 44 -2.11 -21.60 4.54
CA ARG A 44 -3.08 -21.67 3.43
C ARG A 44 -4.06 -20.49 3.47
N ARG A 45 -4.36 -19.96 4.65
CA ARG A 45 -5.23 -18.78 4.84
C ARG A 45 -4.49 -17.45 4.68
N SER A 46 -3.23 -17.36 5.06
CA SER A 46 -2.47 -16.10 5.01
C SER A 46 -1.92 -15.77 3.61
N LYS A 47 -1.45 -16.77 2.85
CA LYS A 47 -0.83 -16.59 1.52
C LYS A 47 -1.69 -15.80 0.51
N PRO A 48 -3.00 -16.09 0.32
CA PRO A 48 -3.82 -15.35 -0.63
C PRO A 48 -3.91 -13.86 -0.27
N SER A 49 -4.08 -13.55 1.01
CA SER A 49 -4.14 -12.18 1.52
C SER A 49 -2.82 -11.44 1.31
N ALA A 50 -1.70 -12.07 1.68
CA ALA A 50 -0.37 -11.48 1.50
C ALA A 50 -0.07 -11.22 0.01
N LYS A 51 -0.41 -12.18 -0.86
CA LYS A 51 -0.25 -12.03 -2.31
C LYS A 51 -1.08 -10.86 -2.86
N ARG A 52 -2.31 -10.67 -2.37
CA ARG A 52 -3.16 -9.56 -2.80
C ARG A 52 -2.51 -8.22 -2.43
N VAL A 53 -2.12 -8.04 -1.17
CA VAL A 53 -1.49 -6.78 -0.72
C VAL A 53 -0.23 -6.47 -1.51
N MET A 54 0.68 -7.44 -1.66
CA MET A 54 1.92 -7.25 -2.42
C MET A 54 1.66 -6.93 -3.89
N LYS A 55 0.70 -7.63 -4.54
CA LYS A 55 0.39 -7.42 -5.96
C LYS A 55 -0.19 -6.04 -6.19
N THR A 56 -1.16 -5.62 -5.38
CA THR A 56 -1.79 -4.30 -5.50
C THR A 56 -0.78 -3.20 -5.24
N ALA A 57 0.00 -3.29 -4.16
CA ALA A 57 0.98 -2.28 -3.81
C ALA A 57 2.04 -2.11 -4.92
N ARG A 58 2.50 -3.23 -5.49
CA ARG A 58 3.41 -3.22 -6.63
C ARG A 58 2.81 -2.54 -7.86
N ALA A 59 1.59 -2.92 -8.24
CA ALA A 59 0.95 -2.41 -9.46
C ALA A 59 0.73 -0.89 -9.39
N ALA A 60 0.27 -0.40 -8.24
CA ALA A 60 0.09 1.03 -8.01
C ALA A 60 1.42 1.79 -8.06
N ALA A 61 2.47 1.26 -7.43
CA ALA A 61 3.80 1.87 -7.44
C ALA A 61 4.40 1.92 -8.85
N GLU A 62 4.26 0.84 -9.63
CA GLU A 62 4.75 0.77 -11.01
C GLU A 62 4.03 1.77 -11.94
N GLU A 63 2.73 1.98 -11.78
CA GLU A 63 2.00 2.98 -12.58
C GLU A 63 2.37 4.41 -12.17
N LEU A 64 2.48 4.70 -10.87
CA LEU A 64 2.96 6.02 -10.39
C LEU A 64 4.39 6.32 -10.86
N LEU A 65 5.28 5.33 -10.83
CA LEU A 65 6.66 5.50 -11.29
C LEU A 65 6.70 5.79 -12.80
N LYS A 66 5.87 5.12 -13.59
CA LYS A 66 5.77 5.36 -15.03
C LYS A 66 5.29 6.77 -15.33
N GLU A 67 4.30 7.27 -14.58
CA GLU A 67 3.79 8.64 -14.75
C GLU A 67 4.82 9.68 -14.30
N ALA A 68 5.45 9.49 -13.14
CA ALA A 68 6.39 10.47 -12.59
C ALA A 68 7.70 10.60 -13.36
N PHE A 69 8.19 9.53 -14.00
CA PHE A 69 9.56 9.52 -14.54
C PHE A 69 9.72 8.97 -15.96
N VAL A 70 8.77 8.20 -16.48
CA VAL A 70 8.96 7.45 -17.74
C VAL A 70 8.16 8.06 -18.90
N ARG A 71 6.97 8.61 -18.64
CA ARG A 71 6.11 9.17 -19.69
C ARG A 71 5.97 10.68 -19.55
N LYS A 72 6.07 11.39 -20.68
CA LYS A 72 5.45 12.70 -20.89
C LYS A 72 3.93 12.55 -21.13
N SER A 73 3.25 11.63 -20.44
CA SER A 73 1.83 11.37 -20.72
C SER A 73 0.94 12.41 -20.06
N SER A 74 -0.15 12.72 -20.75
CA SER A 74 -1.22 13.61 -20.30
C SER A 74 -2.11 12.99 -19.20
N ARG A 75 -1.63 11.98 -18.46
CA ARG A 75 -2.45 11.31 -17.43
C ARG A 75 -2.22 11.99 -16.10
N ASP A 76 -3.31 12.46 -15.53
CA ASP A 76 -3.34 13.10 -14.22
C ASP A 76 -3.01 12.02 -13.16
N PHE A 77 -2.08 12.30 -12.22
CA PHE A 77 -1.79 11.39 -11.11
C PHE A 77 -3.04 10.97 -10.36
N ARG A 78 -4.05 11.86 -10.31
CA ARG A 78 -5.35 11.57 -9.69
C ARG A 78 -6.12 10.47 -10.43
N GLU A 79 -5.94 10.33 -11.74
CA GLU A 79 -6.56 9.24 -12.51
C GLU A 79 -5.99 7.88 -12.08
N ILE A 80 -4.68 7.79 -11.87
CA ILE A 80 -4.01 6.59 -11.34
C ILE A 80 -4.54 6.30 -9.94
N GLN A 81 -4.55 7.29 -9.06
CA GLN A 81 -5.07 7.15 -7.69
C GLN A 81 -6.51 6.64 -7.69
N ARG A 82 -7.39 7.21 -8.53
CA ARG A 82 -8.80 6.80 -8.65
C ARG A 82 -8.95 5.36 -9.11
N ARG A 83 -8.16 4.95 -10.10
CA ARG A 83 -8.23 3.59 -10.68
C ARG A 83 -7.82 2.52 -9.67
N HIS A 84 -6.75 2.77 -8.92
CA HIS A 84 -6.21 1.82 -7.94
C HIS A 84 -6.92 1.86 -6.59
N LEU A 85 -7.77 2.87 -6.34
CA LEU A 85 -8.38 3.06 -5.02
C LEU A 85 -9.14 1.83 -4.52
N ARG A 86 -10.00 1.25 -5.37
CA ARG A 86 -10.78 0.05 -5.02
C ARG A 86 -9.90 -1.16 -4.73
N ASP A 87 -8.82 -1.32 -5.49
CA ASP A 87 -7.89 -2.44 -5.30
C ASP A 87 -7.10 -2.26 -4.00
N LEU A 88 -6.76 -1.02 -3.63
CA LEU A 88 -6.11 -0.68 -2.36
C LEU A 88 -7.04 -0.86 -1.15
N GLU A 89 -8.34 -0.57 -1.28
CA GLU A 89 -9.34 -0.89 -0.26
C GLU A 89 -9.43 -2.40 -0.02
N ALA A 90 -9.50 -3.19 -1.10
CA ALA A 90 -9.49 -4.66 -0.98
C ALA A 90 -8.17 -5.21 -0.42
N ALA A 91 -7.05 -4.54 -0.71
CA ALA A 91 -5.76 -4.85 -0.10
C ALA A 91 -5.76 -4.49 1.40
N LEU A 92 -6.38 -3.38 1.81
CA LEU A 92 -6.49 -2.98 3.22
C LEU A 92 -7.26 -4.01 4.05
N GLU A 93 -8.38 -4.51 3.52
CA GLU A 93 -9.13 -5.60 4.18
C GLU A 93 -8.27 -6.85 4.35
N SER A 94 -7.46 -7.17 3.34
CA SER A 94 -6.56 -8.33 3.36
C SER A 94 -5.40 -8.14 4.33
N ALA A 95 -4.85 -6.92 4.42
CA ALA A 95 -3.83 -6.55 5.40
C ALA A 95 -4.38 -6.64 6.83
N ALA A 96 -5.60 -6.17 7.07
CA ALA A 96 -6.26 -6.28 8.37
C ALA A 96 -6.49 -7.74 8.79
N LEU A 97 -6.83 -8.63 7.83
CA LEU A 97 -6.91 -10.06 8.08
C LEU A 97 -5.55 -10.65 8.48
N LEU A 98 -4.48 -10.31 7.77
CA LEU A 98 -3.12 -10.77 8.11
C LEU A 98 -2.67 -10.27 9.48
N SER A 99 -2.94 -9.01 9.80
CA SER A 99 -2.62 -8.44 11.12
C SER A 99 -3.36 -9.17 12.24
N ARG A 100 -4.64 -9.53 12.06
CA ARG A 100 -5.36 -10.38 13.04
C ARG A 100 -4.73 -11.76 13.20
N GLN A 101 -4.23 -12.35 12.11
CA GLN A 101 -3.53 -13.64 12.16
C GLN A 101 -2.18 -13.52 12.88
N GLU A 102 -1.46 -12.42 12.66
CA GLU A 102 -0.23 -12.09 13.40
C GLU A 102 -0.49 -12.07 14.91
N TYR A 103 -1.51 -11.33 15.34
CA TYR A 103 -1.88 -11.24 16.76
C TYR A 103 -2.29 -12.58 17.35
N ALA A 104 -3.04 -13.39 16.60
CA ALA A 104 -3.47 -14.70 17.06
C ALA A 104 -2.28 -15.67 17.23
N ALA A 105 -1.26 -15.52 16.40
CA ALA A 105 -0.09 -16.39 16.41
C ALA A 105 0.99 -15.94 17.41
N ILE A 106 1.06 -14.64 17.70
CA ILE A 106 2.04 -14.06 18.61
C ILE A 106 1.29 -13.13 19.58
N PRO A 107 0.60 -13.70 20.59
CA PRO A 107 -0.21 -12.91 21.52
C PRO A 107 0.59 -11.92 22.35
N GLU A 108 1.91 -12.11 22.50
CA GLU A 108 2.77 -11.14 23.19
C GLU A 108 2.87 -9.79 22.46
N LEU A 109 2.57 -9.75 21.15
CA LEU A 109 2.41 -8.52 20.38
C LEU A 109 1.06 -7.89 20.76
N SER A 110 0.97 -7.25 21.92
CA SER A 110 -0.26 -6.62 22.45
C SER A 110 -0.76 -5.44 21.58
N GLY A 111 -1.42 -5.72 20.45
CA GLY A 111 -2.09 -4.71 19.62
C GLY A 111 -1.14 -3.77 18.85
N LYS A 112 0.15 -4.13 18.70
CA LYS A 112 1.15 -3.41 17.90
C LYS A 112 2.00 -4.34 17.02
N GLY A 113 1.35 -5.28 16.35
CA GLY A 113 2.00 -6.19 15.39
C GLY A 113 2.66 -5.42 14.25
N ILE A 114 3.68 -6.03 13.65
CA ILE A 114 4.48 -5.44 12.56
C ILE A 114 3.56 -5.09 11.39
N LEU A 115 2.56 -5.93 11.09
CA LEU A 115 1.63 -5.65 10.01
C LEU A 115 0.69 -4.49 10.30
N ASP A 116 0.27 -4.28 11.55
CA ASP A 116 -0.57 -3.11 11.87
C ASP A 116 0.20 -1.81 11.60
N LEU A 117 1.43 -1.73 12.13
CA LEU A 117 2.26 -0.53 12.07
C LEU A 117 2.79 -0.21 10.67
N TYR A 118 3.25 -1.22 9.94
CA TYR A 118 3.96 -1.01 8.67
C TYR A 118 3.10 -1.28 7.43
N VAL A 119 1.93 -1.89 7.59
CA VAL A 119 1.06 -2.27 6.47
C VAL A 119 -0.33 -1.66 6.61
N VAL A 120 -1.08 -1.99 7.66
CA VAL A 120 -2.49 -1.59 7.81
C VAL A 120 -2.61 -0.07 7.93
N ARG A 121 -1.95 0.56 8.90
CA ARG A 121 -2.05 2.02 9.11
C ARG A 121 -1.56 2.81 7.89
N PRO A 122 -0.37 2.53 7.30
CA PRO A 122 0.09 3.28 6.15
C PRO A 122 -0.82 3.11 4.93
N LEU A 123 -1.37 1.91 4.72
CA LEU A 123 -2.31 1.65 3.63
C LEU A 123 -3.64 2.39 3.85
N GLN A 124 -4.14 2.41 5.09
CA GLN A 124 -5.33 3.17 5.46
C GLN A 124 -5.15 4.68 5.23
N GLU A 125 -4.07 5.27 5.77
CA GLU A 125 -3.74 6.69 5.59
C GLU A 125 -3.66 7.08 4.11
N MET A 126 -2.98 6.25 3.31
CA MET A 126 -2.83 6.48 1.88
C MET A 126 -4.16 6.37 1.13
N THR A 127 -4.96 5.35 1.42
CA THR A 127 -6.30 5.17 0.82
C THR A 127 -7.22 6.34 1.17
N GLU A 128 -7.22 6.82 2.41
CA GLU A 128 -8.02 8.00 2.80
C GLU A 128 -7.54 9.27 2.10
N ARG A 129 -6.22 9.49 2.01
CA ARG A 129 -5.67 10.64 1.27
C ARG A 129 -6.04 10.58 -0.21
N TRP A 130 -5.98 9.40 -0.84
CA TRP A 130 -6.39 9.23 -2.24
C TRP A 130 -7.89 9.40 -2.45
N LYS A 131 -8.74 9.00 -1.49
CA LYS A 131 -10.18 9.31 -1.50
C LYS A 131 -10.41 10.81 -1.54
N VAL A 132 -9.72 11.58 -0.70
CA VAL A 132 -9.86 13.04 -0.65
C VAL A 132 -9.41 13.67 -1.99
N ALA A 133 -8.20 13.33 -2.44
CA ALA A 133 -7.63 13.88 -3.68
C ALA A 133 -8.47 13.59 -4.93
N THR A 134 -9.21 12.48 -4.95
CA THR A 134 -10.04 12.07 -6.09
C THR A 134 -11.47 12.61 -6.04
N ARG A 135 -11.94 13.10 -4.88
CA ARG A 135 -13.27 13.73 -4.68
C ARG A 135 -13.34 15.20 -5.10
N ASP A 136 -12.22 15.93 -5.05
CA ASP A 136 -12.14 17.37 -5.38
C ASP A 136 -12.40 17.75 -6.86
N LYS A 137 -12.93 16.83 -7.67
CA LYS A 137 -13.48 17.10 -9.02
C LYS A 137 -14.78 16.32 -9.27
N SER A 138 -15.77 16.41 -8.39
CA SER A 138 -17.14 16.42 -8.89
C SER A 138 -17.39 17.82 -9.44
N PRO A 139 -17.46 18.02 -10.77
CA PRO A 139 -17.99 19.27 -11.28
C PRO A 139 -19.45 19.33 -10.81
N GLY A 140 -19.77 20.38 -10.06
CA GLY A 140 -21.16 20.80 -9.90
C GLY A 140 -21.79 20.90 -11.29
N LYS A 141 -22.98 20.29 -11.40
CA LYS A 141 -23.87 20.39 -12.56
C LYS A 141 -24.06 21.82 -13.02
#